data_AF-A0A9Q3IY83-F1
#
_entry.id   AF-A0A9Q3IY83-F1
#
_cell.length_a   1.000
_cell.length_b   1.000
_cell.length_c   1.000
_cell.angle_alpha   90.00
_cell.angle_beta   90.00
_cell.angle_gamma   90.00
#
_symmetry.space_group_name_H-M   'P 1'
#
loop_
_entity.id
_entity.type
_entity.pdbx_description
1 polymer ?
#
loop_
_entity_poly.entity_id
_entity_poly.type
_entity_poly.pdbx_seq_one_letter_code
_entity_poly.pdbx_strand_id
1 'polypeptide(L)'
;MTAIWIQLSLLLSLACLGSTFTINNPSSSAYWVQFATNTIAWSNGGSDPSQVSLQIVHPNKTILNGVFAITEFVPTSLESFTVTNVTLLVSDGYIVQMVNTTNNTQVYTSSAPFSVKPNGTAPATLPGSSGGSTASNSTGSTNTNSSNSPTASRNGTSPTFGSGSATANNGPRNSSSASVKPPLILSSILLSLALWIQFMR
;
A
#
# COMPACT_ATOMS: atom_id res chain seq x y z
N MET A 1 48.42 11.74 -1.70
CA MET A 1 47.86 10.80 -2.69
C MET A 1 46.67 10.11 -2.04
N THR A 2 45.45 10.54 -2.36
CA THR A 2 44.21 10.07 -1.73
C THR A 2 43.69 8.84 -2.44
N ALA A 3 43.54 7.73 -1.71
CA ALA A 3 42.97 6.49 -2.22
C ALA A 3 41.44 6.65 -2.36
N ILE A 4 40.94 6.54 -3.59
CA ILE A 4 39.52 6.49 -3.92
C ILE A 4 39.09 5.03 -3.82
N TRP A 5 38.26 4.71 -2.82
CA TRP A 5 37.60 3.42 -2.73
C TRP A 5 36.36 3.45 -3.62
N ILE A 6 36.40 2.79 -4.77
CA ILE A 6 35.23 2.54 -5.60
C ILE A 6 34.46 1.37 -4.98
N GLN A 7 33.35 1.67 -4.31
CA GLN A 7 32.33 0.66 -3.97
C GLN A 7 31.67 0.21 -5.28
N LEU A 8 32.09 -0.95 -5.79
CA LEU A 8 31.48 -1.60 -6.93
C LEU A 8 30.22 -2.34 -6.45
N SER A 9 29.06 -1.68 -6.55
CA SER A 9 27.76 -2.34 -6.41
C SER A 9 27.55 -3.28 -7.61
N LEU A 10 27.99 -4.53 -7.48
CA LEU A 10 27.79 -5.57 -8.46
C LEU A 10 26.30 -5.99 -8.45
N LEU A 11 25.50 -5.38 -9.32
CA LEU A 11 24.18 -5.88 -9.68
C LEU A 11 24.36 -7.20 -10.44
N LEU A 12 24.25 -8.33 -9.73
CA LEU A 12 24.28 -9.65 -10.34
C LEU A 12 22.88 -9.98 -10.89
N SER A 13 22.56 -9.47 -12.09
CA SER A 13 21.36 -9.87 -12.83
C SER A 13 21.65 -11.15 -13.61
N LEU A 14 21.30 -12.31 -13.02
CA LEU A 14 21.14 -13.55 -13.78
C LEU A 14 19.88 -13.40 -14.66
N ALA A 15 20.05 -12.99 -15.91
CA ALA A 15 18.97 -12.98 -16.88
C ALA A 15 18.68 -14.43 -17.33
N CYS A 16 17.57 -14.99 -16.84
CA CYS A 16 16.99 -16.22 -17.38
C CYS A 16 16.39 -15.90 -18.76
N LEU A 17 16.86 -16.56 -19.81
CA LEU A 17 16.36 -16.35 -21.17
C LEU A 17 14.93 -16.90 -21.27
N GLY A 18 13.92 -16.02 -21.22
CA GLY A 18 12.54 -16.35 -21.61
C GLY A 18 11.43 -15.60 -20.87
N SER A 19 11.69 -15.09 -19.65
CA SER A 19 10.67 -14.44 -18.83
C SER A 19 10.84 -12.92 -18.77
N THR A 20 9.73 -12.20 -18.90
CA THR A 20 9.63 -10.73 -18.87
C THR A 20 9.12 -10.20 -17.53
N PHE A 21 8.99 -11.05 -16.51
CA PHE A 21 8.53 -10.63 -15.19
C PHE A 21 9.33 -9.46 -14.61
N THR A 22 8.59 -8.51 -14.06
CA THR A 22 9.16 -7.42 -13.25
C THR A 22 8.41 -7.35 -11.93
N ILE A 23 9.13 -7.44 -10.80
CA ILE A 23 8.54 -7.20 -9.49
C ILE A 23 8.50 -5.68 -9.25
N ASN A 24 7.30 -5.13 -9.18
CA ASN A 24 7.06 -3.71 -8.91
C ASN A 24 6.96 -3.43 -7.40
N ASN A 25 6.57 -4.43 -6.62
CA ASN A 25 6.51 -4.35 -5.16
C ASN A 25 6.94 -5.67 -4.52
N PRO A 26 7.76 -5.67 -3.45
CA PRO A 26 8.35 -4.50 -2.77
C PRO A 26 9.47 -3.82 -3.56
N SER A 27 9.90 -2.65 -3.07
CA SER A 27 11.00 -1.85 -3.64
C SER A 27 11.66 -0.98 -2.58
N SER A 28 12.66 -0.16 -2.96
CA SER A 28 13.32 0.76 -2.02
C SER A 28 12.38 1.81 -1.43
N SER A 29 11.31 2.20 -2.13
CA SER A 29 10.28 3.12 -1.64
C SER A 29 9.06 2.40 -1.07
N ALA A 30 8.94 1.10 -1.30
CA ALA A 30 7.83 0.28 -0.83
C ALA A 30 8.32 -0.87 0.04
N TYR A 31 8.46 -0.56 1.33
CA TYR A 31 8.90 -1.47 2.38
C TYR A 31 7.76 -2.32 2.94
N TRP A 32 8.14 -3.38 3.65
CA TRP A 32 7.21 -4.20 4.41
C TRP A 32 7.18 -3.82 5.88
N VAL A 33 6.08 -4.15 6.55
CA VAL A 33 5.90 -3.98 8.00
C VAL A 33 5.71 -5.35 8.65
N GLN A 34 6.43 -5.61 9.74
CA GLN A 34 6.28 -6.85 10.50
C GLN A 34 4.86 -7.03 11.03
N PHE A 35 4.40 -8.28 11.07
CA PHE A 35 3.07 -8.70 11.55
C PHE A 35 1.89 -8.04 10.83
N ALA A 36 2.16 -7.31 9.75
CA ALA A 36 1.15 -6.69 8.91
C ALA A 36 0.92 -7.51 7.65
N THR A 37 -0.13 -7.11 6.93
CA THR A 37 -0.39 -7.55 5.56
C THR A 37 0.48 -6.74 4.61
N ASN A 38 1.29 -7.42 3.81
CA ASN A 38 2.16 -6.85 2.81
C ASN A 38 1.82 -7.42 1.44
N THR A 39 2.22 -6.73 0.37
CA THR A 39 1.90 -7.13 -0.99
C THR A 39 3.18 -7.36 -1.78
N ILE A 40 3.16 -8.38 -2.63
CA ILE A 40 4.09 -8.55 -3.73
C ILE A 40 3.29 -8.26 -4.99
N ALA A 41 3.75 -7.35 -5.82
CA ALA A 41 3.08 -7.00 -7.07
C ALA A 41 4.07 -7.06 -8.23
N TRP A 42 3.59 -7.51 -9.38
CA TRP A 42 4.43 -7.75 -10.55
C TRP A 42 3.68 -7.55 -11.85
N SER A 43 4.44 -7.29 -12.90
CA SER A 43 3.97 -7.33 -14.28
C SER A 43 4.57 -8.53 -15.00
N ASN A 44 3.78 -9.19 -15.83
CA ASN A 44 4.17 -10.28 -16.72
C ASN A 44 4.05 -9.85 -18.19
N GLY A 45 4.62 -10.64 -19.09
CA GLY A 45 4.49 -10.54 -20.54
C GLY A 45 4.10 -11.87 -21.17
N GLY A 46 3.92 -11.87 -22.49
CA GLY A 46 3.24 -12.96 -23.20
C GLY A 46 3.94 -14.32 -23.20
N SER A 47 5.24 -14.38 -22.91
CA SER A 47 6.02 -15.63 -22.85
C SER A 47 6.27 -16.14 -21.43
N ASP A 48 5.70 -15.49 -20.42
CA ASP A 48 5.92 -15.86 -19.02
C ASP A 48 5.20 -17.17 -18.64
N PRO A 49 5.80 -17.99 -17.76
CA PRO A 49 5.13 -19.18 -17.23
C PRO A 49 3.83 -18.82 -16.52
N SER A 50 2.85 -19.74 -16.55
CA SER A 50 1.54 -19.54 -15.91
C SER A 50 1.58 -19.61 -14.39
N GLN A 51 2.64 -20.20 -13.81
CA GLN A 51 2.83 -20.35 -12.38
C GLN A 51 4.28 -20.10 -11.96
N VAL A 52 4.43 -19.52 -10.78
CA VAL A 52 5.73 -19.27 -10.12
C VAL A 52 5.68 -19.63 -8.65
N SER A 53 6.85 -19.83 -8.06
CA SER A 53 7.02 -19.83 -6.60
C SER A 53 7.63 -18.50 -6.17
N LEU A 54 7.17 -17.98 -5.03
CA LEU A 54 7.67 -16.73 -4.44
C LEU A 54 8.53 -17.06 -3.24
N GLN A 55 9.72 -16.49 -3.21
CA GLN A 55 10.66 -16.66 -2.11
C GLN A 55 11.37 -15.35 -1.77
N ILE A 56 11.96 -15.29 -0.58
CA ILE A 56 12.73 -14.14 -0.10
C ILE A 56 14.14 -14.61 0.22
N VAL A 57 15.09 -13.77 -0.15
CA VAL A 57 16.49 -13.95 0.19
C VAL A 57 17.04 -12.68 0.86
N HIS A 58 18.13 -12.87 1.59
CA HIS A 58 18.90 -11.78 2.15
C HIS A 58 20.40 -12.10 2.00
N PRO A 59 21.24 -11.14 1.58
CA PRO A 59 22.67 -11.39 1.39
C PRO A 59 23.38 -11.71 2.70
N ASN A 60 22.95 -11.08 3.81
CA ASN A 60 23.48 -11.37 5.14
C ASN A 60 22.78 -12.59 5.77
N LYS A 61 23.54 -13.66 6.01
CA LYS A 61 23.09 -14.93 6.60
C LYS A 61 22.75 -14.87 8.09
N THR A 62 23.17 -13.81 8.80
CA THR A 62 22.76 -13.58 10.19
C THR A 62 21.34 -12.99 10.28
N ILE A 63 20.87 -12.36 9.21
CA ILE A 63 19.51 -11.80 9.11
C ILE A 63 18.53 -12.84 8.56
N LEU A 64 18.91 -13.57 7.52
CA LEU A 64 18.12 -14.68 6.99
C LEU A 64 19.03 -15.84 6.61
N ASN A 65 18.87 -16.97 7.30
CA ASN A 65 19.69 -18.15 7.04
C ASN A 65 19.12 -18.96 5.86
N GLY A 66 19.53 -18.58 4.65
CA GLY A 66 19.07 -19.25 3.43
C GLY A 66 17.90 -18.55 2.77
N VAL A 67 17.07 -19.34 2.09
CA VAL A 67 15.89 -18.88 1.36
C VAL A 67 14.66 -19.07 2.24
N PHE A 68 13.80 -18.05 2.28
CA PHE A 68 12.50 -18.14 2.92
C PHE A 68 11.42 -18.30 1.85
N ALA A 69 10.80 -19.47 1.76
CA ALA A 69 9.67 -19.70 0.85
C ALA A 69 8.42 -18.97 1.38
N ILE A 70 7.77 -18.20 0.51
CA ILE A 70 6.51 -17.52 0.83
C ILE A 70 5.33 -18.41 0.43
N THR A 71 5.35 -18.87 -0.82
CA THR A 71 4.26 -19.63 -1.43
C THR A 71 4.74 -20.28 -2.74
N GLU A 72 4.03 -21.31 -3.18
CA GLU A 72 4.34 -22.06 -4.40
C GLU A 72 3.12 -22.13 -5.32
N PHE A 73 3.36 -22.37 -6.62
CA PHE A 73 2.32 -22.55 -7.64
C PHE A 73 1.35 -21.36 -7.79
N VAL A 74 1.84 -20.14 -7.57
CA VAL A 74 1.05 -18.91 -7.68
C VAL A 74 0.73 -18.65 -9.16
N PRO A 75 -0.55 -18.50 -9.54
CA PRO A 75 -0.91 -18.10 -10.89
C PRO A 75 -0.38 -16.70 -11.20
N THR A 76 0.38 -16.58 -12.28
CA THR A 76 1.08 -15.33 -12.63
C THR A 76 0.15 -14.25 -13.17
N SER A 77 -1.02 -14.65 -13.66
CA SER A 77 -2.11 -13.77 -14.08
C SER A 77 -2.76 -12.98 -12.93
N LEU A 78 -2.43 -13.28 -11.67
CA LEU A 78 -2.91 -12.50 -10.53
C LEU A 78 -2.22 -11.15 -10.41
N GLU A 79 -0.99 -11.02 -10.94
CA GLU A 79 -0.15 -9.80 -10.88
C GLU A 79 0.15 -9.29 -9.44
N SER A 80 -0.36 -9.98 -8.43
CA SER A 80 -0.24 -9.60 -7.03
C SER A 80 -0.46 -10.81 -6.11
N PHE A 81 0.26 -10.83 -5.00
CA PHE A 81 0.12 -11.81 -3.92
C PHE A 81 0.23 -11.12 -2.57
N THR A 82 -0.71 -11.42 -1.68
CA THR A 82 -0.77 -10.86 -0.34
C THR A 82 -0.08 -11.78 0.66
N VAL A 83 0.90 -11.26 1.37
CA VAL A 83 1.63 -11.94 2.44
C VAL A 83 1.14 -11.41 3.79
N THR A 84 0.54 -12.27 4.60
CA THR A 84 0.06 -11.90 5.93
C THR A 84 1.05 -12.32 7.00
N ASN A 85 1.04 -11.59 8.12
CA ASN A 85 1.82 -11.93 9.32
C ASN A 85 3.32 -12.15 9.05
N VAL A 86 3.97 -11.19 8.39
CA VAL A 86 5.40 -11.26 8.08
C VAL A 86 6.23 -11.24 9.37
N THR A 87 7.01 -12.29 9.62
CA THR A 87 7.88 -12.44 10.80
C THR A 87 9.38 -12.25 10.50
N LEU A 88 9.71 -11.70 9.34
CA LEU A 88 11.10 -11.39 8.98
C LEU A 88 11.69 -10.35 9.93
N LEU A 89 12.96 -10.47 10.28
CA LEU A 89 13.65 -9.49 11.13
C LEU A 89 13.62 -8.08 10.52
N VAL A 90 13.65 -7.06 11.37
CA VAL A 90 13.77 -5.67 10.91
C VAL A 90 15.18 -5.49 10.34
N SER A 91 15.26 -5.29 9.03
CA SER A 91 16.51 -5.06 8.30
C SER A 91 16.20 -4.47 6.92
N ASP A 92 17.21 -3.86 6.31
CA ASP A 92 17.21 -3.50 4.91
C ASP A 92 17.93 -4.59 4.09
N GLY A 93 17.64 -4.67 2.79
CA GLY A 93 18.37 -5.56 1.87
C GLY A 93 17.69 -6.89 1.56
N TYR A 94 16.42 -7.05 1.95
CA TYR A 94 15.61 -8.18 1.50
C TYR A 94 15.35 -8.10 0.00
N ILE A 95 15.24 -9.27 -0.64
CA ILE A 95 14.93 -9.38 -2.07
C ILE A 95 13.86 -10.45 -2.22
N VAL A 96 12.76 -10.11 -2.89
CA VAL A 96 11.77 -11.10 -3.35
C VAL A 96 12.25 -11.67 -4.67
N GLN A 97 12.13 -12.99 -4.83
CA GLN A 97 12.44 -13.71 -6.05
C GLN A 97 11.22 -14.49 -6.54
N MET A 98 10.98 -14.43 -7.84
CA MET A 98 10.11 -15.38 -8.54
C MET A 98 10.97 -16.47 -9.15
N VAL A 99 10.63 -17.71 -8.85
CA VAL A 99 11.40 -18.87 -9.28
C VAL A 99 10.52 -19.91 -9.95
N ASN A 100 11.16 -20.80 -10.69
CA ASN A 100 10.51 -21.95 -11.31
C ASN A 100 9.98 -22.90 -10.22
N THR A 101 8.69 -23.24 -10.30
CA THR A 101 8.00 -24.13 -9.35
C THR A 101 8.59 -25.54 -9.28
N THR A 102 9.25 -26.00 -10.35
CA THR A 102 9.91 -27.33 -10.41
C THR A 102 11.40 -27.23 -10.11
N ASN A 103 11.98 -26.03 -10.18
CA ASN A 103 13.39 -25.80 -9.90
C ASN A 103 13.63 -24.42 -9.29
N ASN A 104 13.59 -24.33 -7.96
CA ASN A 104 13.74 -23.06 -7.23
C ASN A 104 15.12 -22.41 -7.39
N THR A 105 16.13 -23.07 -8.00
CA THR A 105 17.40 -22.42 -8.34
C THR A 105 17.30 -21.59 -9.62
N GLN A 106 16.30 -21.83 -10.46
CA GLN A 106 16.03 -21.04 -11.65
C GLN A 106 15.18 -19.82 -11.28
N VAL A 107 15.84 -18.68 -11.12
CA VAL A 107 15.20 -17.39 -10.83
C VAL A 107 14.77 -16.75 -12.14
N TYR A 108 13.49 -16.41 -12.25
CA TYR A 108 12.95 -15.66 -13.38
C TYR A 108 13.17 -14.15 -13.22
N THR A 109 12.92 -13.63 -12.02
CA THR A 109 13.12 -12.21 -11.70
C THR A 109 13.37 -12.00 -10.20
N SER A 110 13.92 -10.84 -9.86
CA SER A 110 14.19 -10.42 -8.49
C SER A 110 13.76 -8.96 -8.29
N SER A 111 13.22 -8.63 -7.13
CA SER A 111 12.87 -7.26 -6.77
C SER A 111 14.11 -6.39 -6.58
N ALA A 112 13.92 -5.07 -6.56
CA ALA A 112 14.89 -4.19 -5.93
C ALA A 112 15.01 -4.55 -4.42
N PRO A 113 16.18 -4.30 -3.79
CA PRO A 113 16.32 -4.46 -2.35
C PRO A 113 15.31 -3.58 -1.60
N PHE A 114 14.68 -4.12 -0.58
CA PHE A 114 13.70 -3.42 0.23
C PHE A 114 13.93 -3.63 1.74
N SER A 115 13.20 -2.86 2.53
CA SER A 115 13.27 -2.89 3.99
C SER A 115 12.09 -3.63 4.60
N VAL A 116 12.32 -4.31 5.71
CA VAL A 116 11.27 -4.71 6.65
C VAL A 116 11.35 -3.78 7.86
N LYS A 117 10.26 -3.10 8.17
CA LYS A 117 10.13 -2.12 9.27
C LYS A 117 9.42 -2.74 10.48
N PRO A 118 9.64 -2.18 11.69
CA PRO A 118 8.97 -2.64 12.90
C PRO A 118 7.44 -2.53 12.79
N ASN A 119 6.73 -3.36 13.53
CA ASN A 119 5.28 -3.25 13.68
C ASN A 119 4.86 -1.86 14.18
N GLY A 120 3.69 -1.40 13.74
CA GLY A 120 3.18 -0.06 14.02
C GLY A 120 3.71 1.03 13.08
N THR A 121 4.67 0.71 12.20
CA THR A 121 5.04 1.61 11.10
C THR A 121 3.87 1.72 10.12
N ALA A 122 3.56 2.92 9.65
CA ALA A 122 2.55 3.11 8.60
C ALA A 122 2.93 2.30 7.34
N PRO A 123 1.98 1.67 6.63
CA PRO A 123 2.29 0.97 5.38
C PRO A 123 2.87 1.91 4.32
N ALA A 124 3.77 1.40 3.49
CA ALA A 124 4.28 2.17 2.36
C ALA A 124 3.17 2.51 1.36
N THR A 125 3.18 3.73 0.83
CA THR A 125 2.25 4.15 -0.22
C THR A 125 2.63 3.48 -1.54
N LEU A 126 1.74 2.65 -2.07
CA LEU A 126 1.95 1.97 -3.34
C LEU A 126 1.64 2.95 -4.50
N PRO A 127 2.56 3.16 -5.46
CA PRO A 127 2.22 3.90 -6.67
C PRO A 127 1.13 3.15 -7.43
N GLY A 128 -0.06 3.74 -7.56
CA GLY A 128 -1.23 3.15 -8.21
C GLY A 128 -2.43 2.88 -7.29
N SER A 129 -2.28 3.01 -5.97
CA SER A 129 -3.42 2.90 -5.04
C SER A 129 -4.00 4.29 -4.78
N SER A 130 -5.04 4.68 -5.53
CA SER A 130 -5.78 5.92 -5.24
C SER A 130 -6.56 5.78 -3.93
N GLY A 131 -6.00 6.38 -2.86
CA GLY A 131 -6.72 7.16 -1.86
C GLY A 131 -7.63 6.43 -0.86
N GLY A 132 -7.14 6.31 0.37
CA GLY A 132 -7.94 6.10 1.58
C GLY A 132 -7.23 6.70 2.80
N SER A 133 -7.12 8.03 2.84
CA SER A 133 -6.44 8.76 3.92
C SER A 133 -7.21 8.60 5.24
N THR A 134 -6.61 7.93 6.23
CA THR A 134 -7.07 8.01 7.62
C THR A 134 -6.41 9.24 8.26
N ALA A 135 -7.21 10.25 8.60
CA ALA A 135 -6.74 11.43 9.30
C ALA A 135 -6.31 11.06 10.73
N SER A 136 -5.04 11.24 11.05
CA SER A 136 -4.54 11.16 12.42
C SER A 136 -4.79 12.50 13.11
N ASN A 137 -5.68 12.52 14.10
CA ASN A 137 -6.02 13.69 14.89
C ASN A 137 -4.96 13.90 15.98
N SER A 138 -3.96 14.75 15.75
CA SER A 138 -2.99 15.14 16.78
C SER A 138 -3.55 16.28 17.65
N THR A 139 -3.91 15.95 18.88
CA THR A 139 -4.29 16.90 19.93
C THR A 139 -3.06 17.69 20.39
N GLY A 140 -2.92 18.92 19.92
CA GLY A 140 -1.93 19.88 20.43
C GLY A 140 -2.55 20.81 21.46
N SER A 141 -2.32 20.53 22.74
CA SER A 141 -2.62 21.47 23.84
C SER A 141 -1.47 22.47 23.94
N THR A 142 -1.71 23.73 23.59
CA THR A 142 -0.80 24.84 23.87
C THR A 142 -1.33 25.65 25.04
N ASN A 143 -0.60 25.55 26.14
CA ASN A 143 -0.63 26.45 27.28
C ASN A 143 -0.02 27.80 26.87
N THR A 144 -0.76 28.90 27.02
CA THR A 144 -0.16 30.24 27.04
C THR A 144 -0.87 31.12 28.07
N ASN A 145 -0.09 31.50 29.07
CA ASN A 145 -0.44 32.33 30.21
C ASN A 145 -0.05 33.78 29.89
N SER A 146 -0.98 34.74 29.95
CA SER A 146 -0.64 36.16 30.17
C SER A 146 -1.87 37.00 30.52
N SER A 147 -1.81 37.53 31.73
CA SER A 147 -2.69 38.45 32.43
C SER A 147 -2.87 39.79 31.71
N ASN A 148 -4.07 40.38 31.77
CA ASN A 148 -4.26 41.82 32.03
C ASN A 148 -5.73 42.13 32.39
N SER A 149 -5.94 42.86 33.47
CA SER A 149 -7.18 43.52 33.93
C SER A 149 -6.78 44.96 34.32
N PRO A 150 -7.70 45.90 34.67
CA PRO A 150 -9.12 46.09 34.34
C PRO A 150 -9.42 47.55 33.89
N THR A 151 -10.64 47.87 33.45
CA THR A 151 -11.33 49.15 33.79
C THR A 151 -12.83 49.08 33.44
N ALA A 152 -13.63 49.80 34.22
CA ALA A 152 -15.05 49.59 34.49
C ALA A 152 -16.01 50.60 33.82
N SER A 153 -17.31 50.25 33.75
CA SER A 153 -18.48 51.12 34.03
C SER A 153 -19.78 50.28 33.85
N ARG A 154 -20.55 49.92 34.90
CA ARG A 154 -21.79 50.58 35.43
C ARG A 154 -22.82 50.90 34.33
N ASN A 155 -24.13 50.58 34.39
CA ASN A 155 -25.07 50.58 35.53
C ASN A 155 -26.46 49.98 35.15
N GLY A 156 -27.18 49.37 36.12
CA GLY A 156 -28.67 49.26 36.26
C GLY A 156 -29.45 48.42 35.23
N THR A 157 -30.52 47.65 35.52
CA THR A 157 -31.55 47.71 36.58
C THR A 157 -32.32 46.37 36.62
N SER A 158 -32.76 45.94 37.79
CA SER A 158 -33.51 44.69 38.11
C SER A 158 -35.02 44.75 37.70
N PRO A 159 -35.92 43.85 38.17
CA PRO A 159 -36.16 42.44 37.77
C PRO A 159 -37.64 42.20 37.34
N THR A 160 -38.03 41.07 36.73
CA THR A 160 -39.45 40.62 36.79
C THR A 160 -39.65 39.13 36.49
N PHE A 161 -40.38 38.46 37.38
CA PHE A 161 -41.00 37.13 37.19
C PHE A 161 -42.24 37.25 36.28
N GLY A 162 -42.60 36.19 35.55
CA GLY A 162 -43.93 36.11 34.94
C GLY A 162 -44.11 35.03 33.89
N SER A 163 -44.77 33.95 34.29
CA SER A 163 -45.36 32.89 33.47
C SER A 163 -46.38 33.42 32.45
N GLY A 164 -46.47 32.81 31.25
CA GLY A 164 -47.61 33.07 30.36
C GLY A 164 -47.46 32.63 28.90
N SER A 165 -47.98 31.44 28.59
CA SER A 165 -48.94 31.15 27.49
C SER A 165 -48.76 31.81 26.10
N ALA A 166 -48.48 30.93 25.12
CA ALA A 166 -49.01 30.85 23.74
C ALA A 166 -48.92 32.07 22.77
N THR A 167 -48.37 31.84 21.57
CA THR A 167 -49.14 31.71 20.29
C THR A 167 -48.18 31.52 19.10
N ALA A 168 -48.66 30.75 18.13
CA ALA A 168 -48.06 30.16 16.93
C ALA A 168 -47.31 31.08 15.96
N ASN A 169 -46.41 30.49 15.15
CA ASN A 169 -46.56 30.57 13.68
C ASN A 169 -45.74 29.50 12.92
N ASN A 170 -46.46 28.72 12.11
CA ASN A 170 -46.13 28.12 10.80
C ASN A 170 -44.88 27.25 10.57
N GLY A 171 -45.16 26.00 10.17
CA GLY A 171 -44.22 25.12 9.45
C GLY A 171 -43.88 25.61 8.02
N PRO A 172 -43.18 24.81 7.18
CA PRO A 172 -43.60 23.44 6.87
C PRO A 172 -42.51 22.36 6.99
N ARG A 173 -43.01 21.13 7.20
CA ARG A 173 -42.35 19.88 6.89
C ARG A 173 -42.07 19.82 5.38
N ASN A 174 -40.87 19.38 5.00
CA ASN A 174 -40.74 18.61 3.76
C ASN A 174 -39.93 17.35 4.04
N SER A 175 -40.66 16.24 4.21
CA SER A 175 -40.11 14.90 4.17
C SER A 175 -39.98 14.49 2.71
N SER A 176 -38.78 14.15 2.27
CA SER A 176 -38.58 13.43 1.01
C SER A 176 -37.52 12.37 1.23
N SER A 177 -38.02 11.20 1.63
CA SER A 177 -37.36 9.91 1.53
C SER A 177 -36.98 9.65 0.08
N ALA A 178 -35.67 9.73 -0.23
CA ALA A 178 -35.12 9.31 -1.50
C ALA A 178 -34.41 7.96 -1.30
N SER A 179 -35.08 6.91 -1.80
CA SER A 179 -34.54 5.57 -1.99
C SER A 179 -33.39 5.63 -2.99
N VAL A 180 -32.15 5.42 -2.52
CA VAL A 180 -30.98 5.33 -3.39
C VAL A 180 -30.86 3.89 -3.90
N LYS A 181 -31.27 3.68 -5.14
CA LYS A 181 -31.05 2.42 -5.88
C LYS A 181 -29.57 2.34 -6.30
N PRO A 182 -28.90 1.18 -6.19
CA PRO A 182 -27.54 1.01 -6.68
C PRO A 182 -27.52 0.99 -8.22
N PRO A 183 -26.53 1.62 -8.88
CA PRO A 183 -26.38 1.52 -10.33
C PRO A 183 -25.76 0.17 -10.71
N LEU A 184 -26.44 -0.57 -11.58
CA LEU A 184 -25.89 -1.72 -12.29
C LEU A 184 -24.89 -1.21 -13.32
N ILE A 185 -23.61 -1.52 -13.14
CA ILE A 185 -22.55 -1.22 -14.11
C ILE A 185 -22.57 -2.35 -15.14
N LEU A 186 -23.08 -2.07 -16.35
CA LEU A 186 -22.88 -2.94 -17.51
C LEU A 186 -21.40 -2.87 -17.92
N SER A 187 -20.64 -3.91 -17.61
CA SER A 187 -19.30 -4.10 -18.16
C SER A 187 -19.41 -4.42 -19.65
N SER A 188 -18.92 -3.52 -20.49
CA SER A 188 -18.86 -3.70 -21.94
C SER A 188 -17.67 -4.59 -22.27
N ILE A 189 -17.93 -5.84 -22.63
CA ILE A 189 -16.96 -6.75 -23.25
C ILE A 189 -16.72 -6.23 -24.67
N LEU A 190 -15.61 -5.51 -24.88
CA LEU A 190 -15.08 -5.30 -26.23
C LEU A 190 -14.20 -6.49 -26.61
N LEU A 191 -14.85 -7.37 -27.37
CA LEU A 191 -14.24 -8.40 -28.20
C LEU A 191 -13.30 -7.72 -29.22
N SER A 192 -11.99 -7.93 -29.13
CA SER A 192 -11.08 -7.68 -30.26
C SER A 192 -10.41 -8.99 -30.65
N LEU A 193 -11.04 -9.66 -31.61
CA LEU A 193 -10.48 -10.78 -32.34
C LEU A 193 -9.74 -10.19 -33.55
N ALA A 194 -8.41 -10.10 -33.50
CA ALA A 194 -7.60 -9.67 -34.64
C ALA A 194 -6.47 -10.68 -34.89
N LEU A 195 -6.83 -11.72 -35.65
CA LEU A 195 -6.12 -12.19 -36.83
C LEU A 195 -4.58 -12.28 -36.76
N TRP A 196 -4.05 -13.44 -36.38
CA TRP A 196 -2.69 -13.86 -36.74
C TRP A 196 -2.73 -15.22 -37.44
N ILE A 197 -3.17 -15.22 -38.69
CA ILE A 197 -2.85 -16.26 -39.68
C ILE A 197 -1.99 -15.57 -40.73
N GLN A 198 -0.70 -15.91 -40.78
CA GLN A 198 0.21 -15.93 -41.96
C GLN A 198 1.69 -15.81 -41.54
N PHE A 199 2.23 -16.81 -40.82
CA PHE A 199 3.67 -17.05 -40.85
C PHE A 199 3.99 -18.55 -40.77
N MET A 200 3.56 -19.28 -41.80
CA MET A 200 4.19 -20.53 -42.20
C MET A 200 4.33 -20.55 -43.72
N ARG A 201 5.46 -20.03 -44.21
CA ARG A 201 6.15 -20.52 -45.39
C ARG A 201 7.65 -20.43 -45.12
#